data_AF-A0A9X8EAN9-F1
#
_entry.id   AF-A0A9X8EAN9-F1
#
_cell.length_a   1.000
_cell.length_b   1.000
_cell.length_c   1.000
_cell.angle_alpha   90.00
_cell.angle_beta   90.00
_cell.angle_gamma   90.00
#
_symmetry.space_group_name_H-M   'P 1'
#
loop_
_entity.id
_entity.type
_entity.pdbx_description
1 polymer ?
#
loop_
_entity_poly.entity_id
_entity_poly.type
_entity_poly.pdbx_seq_one_letter_code
_entity_poly.pdbx_strand_id
1 'polypeptide(L)'
;MDMTGFVFDKDADAAPYKPILRKLGALMESMEKEMGFLSKEASKATLSTILPSILHDLTMYGESTTTIDTANIINLKVFQKLPPPPNVLDHQVPVAIRDLHDLLKHSGTSSSSSMLSSFQTEYRNIVEWDLALQKIVPHIDGVNYVKRIAIAAEVDIAIGMYAMDDTPWT
;
A
#
# COMPACT_ATOMS: atom_id res chain seq x y z
N MET A 1 10.21 29.21 -9.70
CA MET A 1 9.98 28.05 -8.82
C MET A 1 9.66 26.91 -9.77
N ASP A 2 10.67 26.11 -10.10
CA ASP A 2 10.57 25.08 -11.14
C ASP A 2 9.66 23.96 -10.61
N MET A 3 8.41 23.93 -11.05
CA MET A 3 7.46 22.88 -10.71
C MET A 3 7.91 21.58 -11.41
N THR A 4 8.33 20.59 -10.63
CA THR A 4 8.41 19.22 -11.11
C THR A 4 7.00 18.76 -11.49
N GLY A 5 6.82 18.36 -12.75
CA GLY A 5 5.54 17.92 -13.30
C GLY A 5 5.71 16.65 -14.12
N PHE A 6 4.73 15.76 -14.04
CA PHE A 6 4.61 14.63 -14.96
C PHE A 6 3.69 15.01 -16.11
N VAL A 7 4.06 14.59 -17.32
CA VAL A 7 3.27 14.77 -18.53
C VAL A 7 2.57 13.46 -18.85
N PHE A 8 1.26 13.52 -19.05
CA PHE A 8 0.40 12.38 -19.34
C PHE A 8 -0.39 12.63 -20.62
N ASP A 9 -0.80 11.55 -21.28
CA ASP A 9 -1.74 11.61 -22.40
C ASP A 9 -3.11 12.15 -21.94
N LYS A 10 -3.87 12.76 -22.86
CA LYS A 10 -5.14 13.44 -22.55
C LYS A 10 -6.17 12.55 -21.84
N ASP A 11 -6.14 11.24 -22.11
CA ASP A 11 -7.11 10.25 -21.58
C ASP A 11 -6.52 9.42 -20.43
N ALA A 12 -5.27 9.68 -20.02
CA ALA A 12 -4.62 8.93 -18.95
C ALA A 12 -5.08 9.40 -17.56
N ASP A 13 -5.34 8.45 -16.65
CA ASP A 13 -5.66 8.78 -15.26
C ASP A 13 -4.40 9.21 -14.51
N ALA A 14 -4.26 10.52 -14.32
CA ALA A 14 -3.17 11.11 -13.52
C ALA A 14 -3.47 11.12 -12.01
N ALA A 15 -4.67 10.73 -11.56
CA ALA A 15 -5.04 10.79 -10.15
C ALA A 15 -4.09 9.99 -9.22
N PRO A 16 -3.63 8.77 -9.57
CA PRO A 16 -2.69 8.00 -8.77
C PRO A 16 -1.33 8.69 -8.57
N TYR A 17 -0.93 9.58 -9.49
CA TYR A 17 0.35 10.27 -9.47
C TYR A 17 0.34 11.61 -8.73
N LYS A 18 -0.84 12.14 -8.39
CA LYS A 18 -0.96 13.40 -7.64
C LYS A 18 -0.29 13.36 -6.26
N PRO A 19 -0.47 12.31 -5.42
CA PRO A 19 0.24 12.20 -4.15
C PRO A 19 1.75 12.09 -4.33
N ILE A 20 2.19 11.43 -5.40
CA ILE A 20 3.61 11.24 -5.74
C ILE A 20 4.25 12.60 -6.06
N LEU A 21 3.64 13.38 -6.96
CA LEU A 21 4.12 14.72 -7.30
C LEU A 21 4.14 15.65 -6.08
N ARG A 22 3.13 15.58 -5.21
CA ARG A 22 3.11 16.36 -3.97
C ARG A 22 4.27 15.99 -3.05
N LYS A 23 4.55 14.70 -2.86
CA LYS A 23 5.66 14.24 -2.01
C LYS A 23 7.02 14.62 -2.60
N LEU A 24 7.19 14.45 -3.91
CA LEU A 24 8.41 14.85 -4.61
C LEU A 24 8.63 16.36 -4.54
N GLY A 25 7.59 17.16 -4.82
CA GLY A 25 7.65 18.63 -4.73
C GLY A 25 7.99 19.12 -3.33
N ALA A 26 7.36 18.55 -2.29
CA ALA A 26 7.64 18.90 -0.90
C ALA A 26 9.10 18.59 -0.51
N LEU A 27 9.63 17.44 -0.95
CA LEU A 27 11.04 17.10 -0.71
C LEU A 27 11.99 18.08 -1.42
N MET A 28 11.74 18.37 -2.70
CA MET A 28 12.55 19.33 -3.46
C MET A 28 12.53 20.72 -2.84
N GLU A 29 11.38 21.15 -2.33
CA GLU A 29 11.26 22.42 -1.62
C GLU A 29 12.06 22.43 -0.30
N SER A 30 12.03 21.34 0.48
CA SER A 30 12.82 21.22 1.71
C SER A 30 14.32 21.28 1.40
N MET A 31 14.77 20.48 0.44
CA MET A 31 16.18 20.44 0.04
C MET A 31 16.64 21.77 -0.58
N GLU A 32 15.77 22.49 -1.28
CA GLU A 32 16.10 23.82 -1.78
C GLU A 32 16.36 24.79 -0.62
N LYS A 33 15.51 24.80 0.41
CA LYS A 33 15.68 25.69 1.58
C LYS A 33 16.90 25.33 2.42
N GLU A 34 17.20 24.05 2.56
CA GLU A 34 18.29 23.58 3.43
C GLU A 34 19.67 23.71 2.80
N MET A 35 19.80 23.40 1.50
CA MET A 35 21.11 23.29 0.86
C MET A 35 21.23 23.99 -0.50
N GLY A 36 20.16 24.65 -0.99
CA GLY A 36 20.13 25.24 -2.33
C GLY A 36 20.23 24.18 -3.43
N PHE A 37 19.56 23.04 -3.24
CA PHE A 37 19.67 21.84 -4.08
C PHE A 37 19.35 22.09 -5.57
N LEU A 38 18.36 22.93 -5.87
CA LEU A 38 17.96 23.32 -7.22
C LEU A 38 18.78 24.50 -7.75
N SER A 39 19.29 25.34 -6.83
CA SER A 39 20.11 26.51 -7.15
C SER A 39 21.55 26.15 -7.55
N LYS A 40 22.11 25.05 -7.03
CA LYS A 40 23.47 24.60 -7.34
C LYS A 40 23.48 23.63 -8.53
N GLU A 41 24.34 23.90 -9.50
CA GLU A 41 24.42 23.10 -10.74
C GLU A 41 24.83 21.64 -10.50
N ALA A 42 25.72 21.39 -9.54
CA ALA A 42 26.17 20.04 -9.20
C ALA A 42 25.04 19.15 -8.63
N SER A 43 24.22 19.68 -7.72
CA SER A 43 23.07 18.94 -7.15
C SER A 43 21.87 18.90 -8.10
N LYS A 44 21.71 19.93 -8.93
CA LYS A 44 20.74 19.92 -10.01
C LYS A 44 21.03 18.83 -11.04
N ALA A 45 22.30 18.54 -11.33
CA ALA A 45 22.69 17.43 -12.20
C ALA A 45 22.22 16.06 -11.65
N THR A 46 22.15 15.90 -10.32
CA THR A 46 21.60 14.70 -9.68
C THR A 46 20.14 14.47 -10.05
N LEU A 47 19.33 15.53 -10.17
CA LEU A 47 17.93 15.42 -10.62
C LEU A 47 17.78 14.79 -11.99
N SER A 48 18.66 15.18 -12.92
CA SER A 48 18.68 14.62 -14.28
C SER A 48 18.95 13.12 -14.29
N THR A 49 19.57 12.58 -13.24
CA THR A 49 19.83 11.14 -13.09
C THR A 49 18.69 10.44 -12.35
N ILE A 50 18.18 11.02 -11.26
CA ILE A 50 17.18 10.34 -10.42
C ILE A 50 15.77 10.39 -10.99
N LEU A 51 15.37 11.47 -11.68
CA LEU A 51 14.01 11.61 -12.19
C LEU A 51 13.66 10.55 -13.25
N PRO A 52 14.55 10.24 -14.22
CA PRO A 52 14.31 9.14 -15.15
C PRO A 52 14.22 7.78 -14.44
N SER A 53 15.06 7.54 -13.43
CA SER A 53 15.01 6.30 -12.64
C SER A 53 13.67 6.17 -11.90
N ILE A 54 13.25 7.22 -11.21
CA ILE A 54 11.96 7.26 -10.50
C ILE A 54 10.81 7.02 -11.48
N LEU A 55 10.81 7.69 -12.64
CA LEU A 55 9.76 7.52 -13.64
C LEU A 55 9.72 6.08 -14.16
N HIS A 56 10.88 5.50 -14.46
CA HIS A 56 11.00 4.11 -14.91
C HIS A 56 10.44 3.14 -13.86
N ASP A 57 10.87 3.26 -12.60
CA ASP A 57 10.45 2.40 -11.51
C ASP A 57 8.94 2.51 -11.23
N LEU A 58 8.41 3.73 -11.19
CA LEU A 58 6.97 3.95 -11.01
C LEU A 58 6.14 3.39 -12.17
N THR A 59 6.68 3.38 -13.38
CA THR A 59 6.00 2.84 -14.56
C THR A 59 6.06 1.31 -14.59
N MET A 60 7.18 0.71 -14.21
CA MET A 60 7.41 -0.73 -14.33
C MET A 60 6.94 -1.51 -13.10
N TYR A 61 7.16 -0.97 -11.91
CA TYR A 61 6.91 -1.66 -10.64
C TYR A 61 5.82 -0.99 -9.79
N GLY A 62 5.41 0.23 -10.15
CA GLY A 62 4.45 1.00 -9.36
C GLY A 62 5.02 1.56 -8.06
N GLU A 63 6.29 1.36 -7.77
CA GLU A 63 6.99 1.92 -6.60
C GLU A 63 8.44 2.22 -6.91
N SER A 64 9.03 3.19 -6.21
CA SER A 64 10.43 3.57 -6.33
C SER A 64 10.98 4.01 -4.98
N THR A 65 12.19 3.59 -4.66
CA THR A 65 12.95 4.04 -3.49
C THR A 65 14.27 4.61 -3.98
N THR A 66 14.44 5.93 -3.85
CA THR A 66 15.65 6.61 -4.31
C THR A 66 16.30 7.37 -3.17
N THR A 67 17.59 7.16 -2.96
CA THR A 67 18.39 7.94 -2.02
C THR A 67 19.04 9.11 -2.74
N ILE A 68 18.72 10.33 -2.33
CA ILE A 68 19.27 11.55 -2.94
C ILE A 68 20.61 11.89 -2.30
N ASP A 69 20.71 11.73 -0.99
CA ASP A 69 21.95 11.87 -0.19
C ASP A 69 21.86 10.99 1.08
N THR A 70 22.79 11.20 2.03
CA THR A 70 22.86 10.44 3.29
C THR A 70 21.64 10.63 4.20
N ALA A 71 20.89 11.73 4.07
CA ALA A 71 19.77 12.09 4.94
C ALA A 71 18.41 12.04 4.24
N ASN A 72 18.38 12.11 2.90
CA ASN A 72 17.18 12.26 2.09
C ASN A 72 16.90 10.99 1.27
N ILE A 73 15.92 10.22 1.71
CA ILE A 73 15.40 9.04 1.02
C ILE A 73 13.96 9.28 0.61
N ILE A 74 13.65 9.12 -0.67
CA ILE A 74 12.30 9.24 -1.19
C ILE A 74 11.72 7.86 -1.53
N ASN A 75 10.63 7.51 -0.84
CA ASN A 75 9.84 6.32 -1.11
C ASN A 75 8.53 6.75 -1.77
N LEU A 76 8.31 6.29 -2.99
CA LEU A 76 7.15 6.60 -3.81
C LEU A 76 6.42 5.30 -4.15
N LYS A 77 5.09 5.30 -4.01
CA LYS A 77 4.24 4.17 -4.37
C LYS A 77 2.97 4.67 -5.02
N VAL A 78 2.68 4.16 -6.20
CA VAL A 78 1.44 4.37 -6.94
C VAL A 78 0.41 3.44 -6.33
N PHE A 79 -0.65 4.02 -5.76
CA PHE A 79 -1.81 3.25 -5.34
C PHE A 79 -2.90 3.41 -6.39
N GLN A 80 -3.42 2.27 -6.86
CA GLN A 80 -4.62 2.28 -7.67
C GLN A 80 -5.79 2.73 -6.80
N LYS A 81 -6.61 3.64 -7.34
CA LYS A 81 -7.83 4.04 -6.66
C LYS A 81 -8.86 2.95 -6.86
N LEU A 82 -9.08 2.14 -5.83
CA LEU A 82 -10.17 1.18 -5.83
C LEU A 82 -11.51 1.92 -5.78
N PRO A 83 -12.55 1.43 -6.49
CA PRO A 83 -13.90 1.93 -6.29
C PRO A 83 -14.33 1.68 -4.83
N PRO A 84 -15.21 2.52 -4.27
CA PRO A 84 -15.75 2.25 -2.94
C PRO A 84 -16.43 0.88 -2.94
N PRO A 85 -16.16 0.02 -1.94
CA PRO A 85 -16.77 -1.29 -1.88
C PRO A 85 -18.30 -1.17 -1.69
N PRO A 86 -19.06 -2.17 -2.16
CA PRO A 86 -20.51 -2.19 -1.98
C PRO A 86 -20.86 -2.53 -0.53
N ASN A 87 -21.83 -1.79 0.06
CA ASN A 87 -22.28 -2.07 1.42
C ASN A 87 -22.68 -3.54 1.62
N VAL A 88 -22.01 -4.20 2.55
CA VAL A 88 -22.33 -5.56 2.98
C VAL A 88 -23.60 -5.54 3.83
N LEU A 89 -24.55 -6.43 3.54
CA LEU A 89 -25.80 -6.58 4.29
C LEU A 89 -25.74 -7.76 5.26
N ASP A 90 -26.49 -7.66 6.36
CA ASP A 90 -26.47 -8.64 7.45
C ASP A 90 -26.86 -10.08 7.04
N HIS A 91 -27.65 -10.22 5.97
CA HIS A 91 -28.16 -11.47 5.43
C HIS A 91 -27.31 -12.04 4.27
N GLN A 92 -26.27 -11.34 3.83
CA GLN A 92 -25.38 -11.84 2.77
C GLN A 92 -24.47 -12.96 3.28
N VAL A 93 -24.07 -13.85 2.38
CA VAL A 93 -23.18 -14.98 2.66
C VAL A 93 -21.81 -14.68 2.02
N PRO A 94 -20.74 -14.45 2.81
CA PRO A 94 -19.41 -14.25 2.27
C PRO A 94 -18.87 -15.57 1.71
N VAL A 95 -18.31 -15.50 0.50
CA VAL A 95 -17.65 -16.63 -0.16
C VAL A 95 -16.19 -16.27 -0.37
N ALA A 96 -15.30 -17.06 0.21
CA ALA A 96 -13.87 -16.85 0.06
C ALA A 96 -13.43 -17.23 -1.36
N ILE A 97 -12.82 -16.28 -2.07
CA ILE A 97 -12.27 -16.50 -3.43
C ILE A 97 -10.84 -17.09 -3.35
N ARG A 98 -10.19 -16.97 -2.19
CA ARG A 98 -8.85 -17.48 -1.87
C ARG A 98 -8.87 -18.18 -0.53
N ASP A 99 -7.86 -18.99 -0.24
CA ASP A 99 -7.73 -19.65 1.05
C ASP A 99 -7.35 -18.62 2.15
N LEU A 100 -8.36 -18.20 2.92
CA LEU A 100 -8.19 -17.26 4.02
C LEU A 100 -7.38 -17.85 5.19
N HIS A 101 -7.41 -19.17 5.38
CA HIS A 101 -6.71 -19.81 6.50
C HIS A 101 -5.21 -19.83 6.24
N ASP A 102 -4.80 -20.04 5.00
CA ASP A 102 -3.39 -19.94 4.63
C ASP A 102 -2.89 -18.50 4.73
N LEU A 103 -3.69 -17.50 4.36
CA LEU A 103 -3.33 -16.10 4.56
C LEU A 103 -3.19 -15.72 6.04
N LEU A 104 -4.01 -16.30 6.91
CA LEU A 104 -3.97 -16.08 8.37
C LEU A 104 -2.76 -16.76 9.04
N LYS A 105 -2.33 -17.92 8.55
CA LYS A 105 -1.16 -18.62 9.14
C LYS A 105 0.15 -17.87 8.91
N HIS A 106 0.26 -17.17 7.78
CA HIS A 106 1.47 -16.41 7.44
C HIS A 106 1.54 -15.05 8.14
N SER A 107 0.50 -14.64 8.87
CA SER A 107 0.44 -13.34 9.54
C SER A 107 0.97 -13.31 10.97
N GLY A 108 1.45 -14.42 11.52
CA GLY A 108 1.85 -14.45 12.92
C GLY A 108 2.69 -15.65 13.33
N THR A 109 3.99 -15.63 13.02
CA THR A 109 5.00 -16.30 13.84
C THR A 109 6.32 -15.51 13.86
N SER A 110 6.39 -14.45 14.65
CA SER A 110 7.68 -13.98 15.16
C SER A 110 7.55 -13.37 16.56
N SER A 111 7.07 -14.17 17.49
CA SER A 111 7.48 -14.01 18.88
C SER A 111 8.71 -14.90 19.08
N SER A 112 9.88 -14.26 19.20
CA SER A 112 11.19 -14.78 19.65
C SER A 112 12.25 -15.14 18.57
N SER A 113 13.12 -14.17 18.28
CA SER A 113 14.59 -14.25 18.08
C SER A 113 15.21 -15.22 17.04
N SER A 114 15.83 -14.59 16.01
CA SER A 114 17.19 -14.86 15.46
C SER A 114 17.49 -16.28 14.91
N MET A 115 18.02 -16.51 13.70
CA MET A 115 19.22 -15.92 13.12
C MET A 115 19.40 -16.53 11.72
N LEU A 116 19.69 -15.71 10.71
CA LEU A 116 20.31 -16.06 9.41
C LEU A 116 19.73 -17.26 8.63
N SER A 117 18.81 -16.99 7.70
CA SER A 117 18.77 -17.71 6.42
C SER A 117 19.16 -16.74 5.29
N SER A 118 20.46 -16.70 5.07
CA SER A 118 21.20 -16.34 3.86
C SER A 118 20.38 -16.14 2.57
N PHE A 119 20.55 -14.95 1.98
CA PHE A 119 20.47 -14.66 0.54
C PHE A 119 19.26 -15.18 -0.24
N GLN A 120 18.07 -14.75 0.13
CA GLN A 120 16.97 -14.55 -0.81
C GLN A 120 16.11 -13.41 -0.25
N THR A 121 16.11 -12.25 -0.90
CA THR A 121 15.19 -11.16 -0.57
C THR A 121 13.79 -11.59 -1.02
N GLU A 122 13.16 -12.47 -0.27
CA GLU A 122 11.73 -12.72 -0.39
C GLU A 122 11.05 -11.71 0.54
N TYR A 123 10.47 -10.66 -0.03
CA TYR A 123 9.51 -9.80 0.66
C TYR A 123 8.35 -10.69 1.11
N ARG A 124 8.47 -11.33 2.28
CA ARG A 124 7.32 -11.87 2.99
C ARG A 124 6.42 -10.67 3.28
N ASN A 125 5.31 -10.57 2.56
CA ASN A 125 4.18 -9.73 2.93
C ASN A 125 3.67 -10.26 4.28
N ILE A 126 4.25 -9.78 5.37
CA ILE A 126 3.73 -9.98 6.72
C ILE A 126 2.53 -9.05 6.82
N VAL A 127 1.40 -9.47 6.26
CA VAL A 127 0.13 -8.78 6.44
C VAL A 127 -0.34 -9.16 7.83
N GLU A 128 -0.14 -8.28 8.81
CA GLU A 128 -0.75 -8.44 10.13
C GLU A 128 -2.27 -8.22 9.96
N TRP A 129 -3.05 -9.29 10.09
CA TRP A 129 -4.51 -9.20 10.07
C TRP A 129 -5.00 -8.59 11.38
N ASP A 130 -5.99 -7.70 11.32
CA ASP A 130 -6.60 -7.15 12.53
C ASP A 130 -7.34 -8.22 13.36
N LEU A 131 -7.59 -7.92 14.63
CA LEU A 131 -8.21 -8.85 15.57
C LEU A 131 -9.65 -9.26 15.17
N ALA A 132 -10.39 -8.39 14.49
CA ALA A 132 -11.75 -8.68 14.08
C ALA A 132 -11.76 -9.72 12.95
N LEU A 133 -10.89 -9.55 11.95
CA LEU A 133 -10.71 -10.50 10.86
C LEU A 133 -10.19 -11.85 11.37
N GLN A 134 -9.25 -11.86 12.32
CA GLN A 134 -8.78 -13.10 12.95
C GLN A 134 -9.91 -13.91 13.58
N LYS A 135 -10.91 -13.24 14.16
CA LYS A 135 -12.10 -13.89 14.75
C LYS A 135 -13.15 -14.29 13.71
N ILE A 136 -13.33 -13.49 12.65
CA ILE A 136 -14.38 -13.69 11.64
C ILE A 136 -13.99 -14.78 10.63
N VAL A 137 -12.73 -14.80 10.16
CA VAL A 137 -12.25 -15.69 9.08
C VAL A 137 -12.56 -17.18 9.33
N PRO A 138 -12.37 -17.75 10.53
CA PRO A 138 -12.69 -19.16 10.80
C PRO A 138 -14.15 -19.55 10.59
N HIS A 139 -15.06 -18.57 10.56
CA HIS A 139 -16.50 -18.78 10.41
C HIS A 139 -17.00 -18.50 8.98
N ILE A 140 -16.12 -18.05 8.07
CA ILE A 140 -16.43 -17.87 6.64
C ILE A 140 -16.34 -19.25 5.96
N ASP A 141 -17.50 -19.90 5.82
CA ASP A 141 -17.65 -21.24 5.24
C ASP A 141 -18.42 -21.26 3.91
N GLY A 142 -18.84 -20.10 3.40
CA GLY A 142 -19.66 -19.99 2.19
C GLY A 142 -21.14 -20.35 2.39
N VAL A 143 -21.59 -20.54 3.63
CA VAL A 143 -22.98 -20.91 3.97
C VAL A 143 -23.59 -19.99 5.04
N ASN A 144 -22.79 -19.55 6.01
CA ASN A 144 -23.21 -18.64 7.07
C ASN A 144 -23.40 -17.21 6.55
N TYR A 145 -24.51 -16.57 6.94
CA TYR A 145 -24.71 -15.15 6.66
C TYR A 145 -23.97 -14.26 7.67
N VAL A 146 -23.66 -13.01 7.29
CA VAL A 146 -22.81 -12.08 8.07
C VAL A 146 -23.23 -11.97 9.53
N LYS A 147 -24.52 -11.79 9.82
CA LYS A 147 -25.00 -11.71 11.21
C LYS A 147 -24.80 -13.01 12.01
N ARG A 148 -24.91 -14.18 11.39
CA ARG A 148 -24.61 -15.47 12.06
C ARG A 148 -23.12 -15.59 12.36
N ILE A 149 -22.28 -15.14 11.44
CA ILE A 149 -20.82 -15.10 11.61
C ILE A 149 -20.43 -14.13 12.74
N ALA A 150 -20.99 -12.93 12.78
CA ALA A 150 -20.72 -11.94 13.83
C ALA A 150 -21.06 -12.48 15.23
N ILE A 151 -22.21 -13.15 15.37
CA ILE A 151 -22.62 -13.80 16.62
C ILE A 151 -21.63 -14.91 17.02
N ALA A 152 -21.24 -15.77 16.06
CA ALA A 152 -20.31 -16.87 16.32
C ALA A 152 -18.89 -16.39 16.68
N ALA A 153 -18.45 -15.29 16.07
CA ALA A 153 -17.15 -14.66 16.29
C ALA A 153 -17.12 -13.76 17.54
N GLU A 154 -18.25 -13.56 18.22
CA GLU A 154 -18.41 -12.62 19.34
C GLU A 154 -17.98 -11.19 18.97
N VAL A 155 -18.41 -10.74 17.79
CA VAL A 155 -18.13 -9.40 17.25
C VAL A 155 -19.45 -8.67 16.99
N ASP A 156 -19.47 -7.35 17.18
CA ASP A 156 -20.63 -6.54 16.81
C ASP A 156 -20.95 -6.68 15.31
N ILE A 157 -22.24 -6.71 14.97
CA ILE A 157 -22.69 -6.91 13.58
C ILE A 157 -22.15 -5.80 12.66
N ALA A 158 -22.06 -4.56 13.15
CA ALA A 158 -21.52 -3.45 12.35
C ALA A 158 -20.03 -3.65 12.03
N ILE A 159 -19.25 -4.19 12.97
CA ILE A 159 -17.84 -4.54 12.75
C ILE A 159 -17.74 -5.72 11.79
N GLY A 160 -18.62 -6.73 11.91
CA GLY A 160 -18.67 -7.85 10.98
C GLY A 160 -18.97 -7.43 9.53
N MET A 161 -19.91 -6.49 9.36
CA MET A 161 -20.22 -5.91 8.05
C MET A 161 -19.05 -5.09 7.51
N TYR A 162 -18.42 -4.25 8.34
CA TYR A 162 -17.28 -3.42 7.95
C TYR A 162 -16.06 -4.27 7.55
N ALA A 163 -15.73 -5.30 8.32
CA ALA A 163 -14.60 -6.17 8.04
C ALA A 163 -14.75 -6.94 6.71
N MET A 164 -15.98 -7.20 6.29
CA MET A 164 -16.28 -7.84 5.00
C MET A 164 -16.38 -6.85 3.83
N ASP A 165 -16.57 -5.57 4.14
CA ASP A 165 -16.60 -4.46 3.17
C ASP A 165 -15.19 -4.10 2.67
N ASP A 166 -14.16 -4.24 3.53
CA ASP A 166 -12.78 -3.82 3.25
C ASP A 166 -12.01 -4.74 2.26
N THR A 167 -12.69 -5.65 1.58
CA THR A 167 -12.06 -6.55 0.60
C THR A 167 -12.12 -5.92 -0.79
N PRO A 168 -10.98 -5.69 -1.46
CA PRO A 168 -10.96 -5.24 -2.85
C PRO A 168 -11.65 -6.29 -3.72
N TRP A 169 -12.89 -6.02 -4.13
CA TRP A 169 -13.59 -6.81 -5.13
C TRP A 169 -12.96 -6.55 -6.50
N THR A 170 -11.93 -7.32 -6.84
CA THR A 170 -11.54 -7.86 -8.16
C THR A 170 -10.12 -8.41 -8.11
#